data_AF-A0A8J8AW54-F1
#
_entry.id   AF-A0A8J8AW54-F1
#
_cell.length_a   1.000
_cell.length_b   1.000
_cell.length_c   1.000
_cell.angle_alpha   90.00
_cell.angle_beta   90.00
_cell.angle_gamma   90.00
#
_symmetry.space_group_name_H-M   'P 1'
#
loop_
_entity.id
_entity.type
_entity.pdbx_description
1 polymer ?
#
loop_
_entity_poly.entity_id
_entity_poly.type
_entity_poly.pdbx_seq_one_letter_code
_entity_poly.pdbx_strand_id
1 'polypeptide(L)'
;MTQTPPRQTAPRRWRNLALAGAAVGFAAGPMAAQVAPLRVTLPAPDLGAQLWTVQSEGGEGGEAGAVAGASQEVAYLAQLSIVEGHLVAAAQFYRNGQVDDAIGLSYHPEAEMMDAVRKSTAEHGVPDITPAMQAFSATLEAKAPMAEIEAALAAVSAAVAAAQAPESGNLSVRTDALARLVKASASEYGGSIENGEVSDVMAYHESHAF
;
A
#
# COMPACT_ATOMS: atom_id res chain seq x y z
N MET A 1 -19.15 -52.12 -6.64
CA MET A 1 -18.40 -50.85 -6.65
C MET A 1 -18.83 -50.06 -5.43
N THR A 2 -18.04 -50.06 -4.36
CA THR A 2 -18.35 -49.38 -3.10
C THR A 2 -17.70 -48.01 -3.09
N GLN A 3 -18.50 -46.94 -3.12
CA GLN A 3 -18.02 -45.57 -2.94
C GLN A 3 -17.57 -45.35 -1.49
N THR A 4 -16.35 -44.87 -1.31
CA THR A 4 -15.85 -44.37 -0.02
C THR A 4 -16.41 -42.97 0.22
N PRO A 5 -17.06 -42.69 1.36
CA PRO A 5 -17.59 -41.36 1.62
C PRO A 5 -16.46 -40.34 1.86
N PRO A 6 -16.68 -39.05 1.52
CA PRO A 6 -15.69 -38.00 1.70
C PRO A 6 -15.37 -37.78 3.18
N ARG A 7 -14.07 -37.59 3.46
CA ARG A 7 -13.53 -37.35 4.80
C ARG A 7 -13.94 -35.96 5.28
N GLN A 8 -14.75 -35.90 6.35
CA GLN A 8 -15.06 -34.64 7.02
C GLN A 8 -13.85 -34.18 7.84
N THR A 9 -13.42 -32.93 7.64
CA THR A 9 -12.44 -32.27 8.50
C THR A 9 -13.11 -31.13 9.24
N ALA A 10 -12.97 -31.10 10.57
CA ALA A 10 -13.45 -30.00 11.40
C ALA A 10 -12.37 -28.91 11.48
N PRO A 11 -12.70 -27.62 11.31
CA PRO A 11 -11.73 -26.55 11.48
C PRO A 11 -11.26 -26.49 12.93
N ARG A 12 -9.94 -26.52 13.15
CA ARG A 12 -9.34 -26.29 14.46
C ARG A 12 -9.63 -24.85 14.87
N ARG A 13 -10.37 -24.65 15.96
CA ARG A 13 -10.61 -23.33 16.55
C ARG A 13 -9.30 -22.81 17.14
N TRP A 14 -8.70 -21.82 16.50
CA TRP A 14 -7.59 -21.05 17.05
C TRP A 14 -8.14 -20.15 18.16
N ARG A 15 -8.31 -20.68 19.36
CA ARG A 15 -8.36 -19.85 20.57
C ARG A 15 -6.92 -19.52 20.87
N ASN A 16 -6.50 -18.29 20.55
CA ASN A 16 -5.47 -17.49 21.23
C ASN A 16 -5.05 -16.33 20.31
N LEU A 17 -5.95 -15.35 20.12
CA LEU A 17 -5.53 -13.96 19.95
C LEU A 17 -5.95 -13.24 21.23
N ALA A 18 -5.15 -13.38 22.27
CA ALA A 18 -5.32 -12.59 23.48
C ALA A 18 -4.65 -11.24 23.22
N LEU A 19 -5.48 -10.21 23.05
CA LEU A 19 -5.09 -8.80 23.15
C LEU A 19 -4.42 -8.61 24.52
N ALA A 20 -3.11 -8.41 24.54
CA ALA A 20 -2.41 -7.97 25.76
C ALA A 20 -2.48 -6.44 25.82
N GLY A 21 -3.62 -5.93 26.30
CA GLY A 21 -3.71 -4.57 26.82
C GLY A 21 -3.02 -4.53 28.18
N ALA A 22 -1.76 -4.10 28.23
CA ALA A 22 -1.09 -3.79 29.48
C ALA A 22 -1.39 -2.33 29.88
N ALA A 23 -2.52 -2.14 30.56
CA ALA A 23 -2.74 -0.95 31.37
C ALA A 23 -1.88 -1.06 32.63
N VAL A 24 -0.73 -0.38 32.64
CA VAL A 24 0.04 -0.17 33.87
C VAL A 24 -0.40 1.16 34.45
N GLY A 25 -1.32 1.10 35.41
CA GLY A 25 -1.61 2.21 36.30
C GLY A 25 -0.49 2.36 37.32
N PHE A 26 0.14 3.53 37.38
CA PHE A 26 0.94 3.95 38.52
C PHE A 26 0.33 5.19 39.16
N ALA A 27 0.43 5.18 40.49
CA ALA A 27 -0.25 6.01 41.45
C ALA A 27 -0.03 7.52 41.28
N ALA A 28 -1.05 8.28 41.68
CA ALA A 28 -1.02 9.72 41.82
C ALA A 28 -0.04 10.17 42.93
N GLY A 29 0.83 11.12 42.59
CA GLY A 29 1.60 11.96 43.51
C GLY A 29 2.21 13.12 42.71
N PRO A 30 2.08 14.39 43.14
CA PRO A 30 2.49 15.52 42.32
C PRO A 30 4.00 15.76 42.48
N MET A 31 4.76 15.55 41.41
CA MET A 31 6.10 16.13 41.26
C MET A 31 6.07 17.03 40.03
N ALA A 32 6.07 18.33 40.29
CA ALA A 32 6.21 19.35 39.26
C ALA A 32 7.63 19.29 38.68
N ALA A 33 7.79 18.58 37.55
CA ALA A 33 8.97 18.71 36.71
C ALA A 33 8.67 19.75 35.63
N GLN A 34 9.26 20.94 35.77
CA GLN A 34 9.30 21.93 34.71
C GLN A 34 10.16 21.38 33.56
N VAL A 35 9.51 20.81 32.54
CA VAL A 35 10.16 20.53 31.26
C VAL A 35 9.78 21.67 30.33
N ALA A 36 10.68 22.64 30.18
CA ALA A 36 10.57 23.62 29.12
C ALA A 36 10.72 22.89 27.77
N PRO A 37 9.81 23.08 26.79
CA PRO A 37 9.99 22.49 25.48
C PRO A 37 11.17 23.17 24.80
N LEU A 38 12.20 22.39 24.46
CA LEU A 38 13.28 22.83 23.59
C LEU A 38 12.66 23.14 22.21
N ARG A 39 12.44 24.42 21.91
CA ARG A 39 12.05 24.87 20.58
C ARG A 39 13.29 24.92 19.71
N VAL A 40 13.47 23.91 18.87
CA VAL A 40 14.40 23.96 17.74
C VAL A 40 13.63 24.58 16.57
N THR A 41 13.95 25.83 16.24
CA THR A 41 13.46 26.48 15.02
C THR A 41 14.39 26.08 13.88
N LEU A 42 13.97 25.13 13.04
CA LEU A 42 14.63 24.88 11.76
C LEU A 42 14.01 25.81 10.70
N PRO A 43 14.81 26.44 9.83
CA PRO A 43 14.27 27.19 8.70
C PRO A 43 13.54 26.21 7.77
N ALA A 44 12.30 26.55 7.39
CA ALA A 44 11.53 25.78 6.41
C ALA A 44 12.29 25.80 5.08
N PRO A 45 12.74 24.65 4.55
CA PRO A 45 13.19 24.62 3.18
C PRO A 45 11.94 24.57 2.29
N ASP A 46 11.99 25.31 1.19
CA ASP A 46 11.10 25.17 0.05
C ASP A 46 11.33 23.77 -0.56
N LEU A 47 10.71 22.76 0.06
CA LEU A 47 10.91 21.33 -0.21
C LEU A 47 9.96 20.78 -1.28
N GLY A 48 8.97 21.57 -1.73
CA GLY A 48 7.85 21.04 -2.50
C GLY A 48 8.19 20.56 -3.91
N ALA A 49 9.31 21.02 -4.48
CA ALA A 49 9.62 20.79 -5.90
C ALA A 49 10.92 20.03 -6.16
N GLN A 50 11.78 19.80 -5.16
CA GLN A 50 13.11 19.18 -5.35
C GLN A 50 13.26 17.79 -4.73
N LEU A 51 12.26 17.29 -3.99
CA LEU A 51 12.30 15.94 -3.45
C LEU A 51 11.94 14.85 -4.48
N TRP A 52 11.20 15.20 -5.54
CA TRP A 52 10.61 14.24 -6.48
C TRP A 52 11.56 13.73 -7.58
N THR A 53 12.77 14.28 -7.71
CA THR A 53 13.66 13.98 -8.85
C THR A 53 14.89 13.16 -8.49
N VAL A 54 14.99 12.64 -7.26
CA VAL A 54 16.15 11.83 -6.84
C VAL A 54 15.72 10.58 -6.07
N GLN A 55 14.88 9.74 -6.68
CA GLN A 55 14.81 8.30 -6.38
C GLN A 55 14.29 7.61 -7.65
N SER A 56 15.19 7.47 -8.62
CA SER A 56 14.99 6.65 -9.80
C SER A 56 16.29 5.90 -9.97
N GLU A 57 16.29 4.63 -9.62
CA GLU A 57 17.04 3.51 -10.23
C GLU A 57 16.90 2.27 -9.32
N GLY A 58 15.69 1.69 -9.28
CA GLY A 58 15.44 0.37 -8.70
C GLY A 58 14.30 0.36 -7.70
N GLY A 59 13.08 0.13 -8.22
CA GLY A 59 11.82 0.12 -7.46
C GLY A 59 11.98 -0.51 -6.09
N GLU A 60 11.54 0.24 -5.10
CA GLU A 60 11.81 0.00 -3.69
C GLU A 60 11.41 -1.43 -3.32
N GLY A 61 12.26 -2.09 -2.52
CA GLY A 61 12.46 -3.54 -2.60
C GLY A 61 11.21 -4.42 -2.41
N GLY A 62 10.11 -3.88 -1.88
CA GLY A 62 8.83 -4.56 -1.77
C GLY A 62 8.13 -4.75 -3.13
N GLU A 63 8.08 -3.75 -4.01
CA GLU A 63 7.40 -3.89 -5.31
C GLU A 63 8.09 -4.93 -6.20
N ALA A 64 9.40 -4.75 -6.40
CA ALA A 64 10.24 -5.70 -7.13
C ALA A 64 10.25 -7.08 -6.44
N GLY A 65 10.25 -7.11 -5.11
CA GLY A 65 10.19 -8.33 -4.31
C GLY A 65 8.86 -9.09 -4.45
N ALA A 66 7.73 -8.40 -4.63
CA ALA A 66 6.42 -9.00 -4.79
C ALA A 66 6.35 -9.84 -6.07
N VAL A 67 6.95 -9.36 -7.16
CA VAL A 67 6.95 -10.01 -8.47
C VAL A 67 8.13 -10.97 -8.70
N ALA A 68 9.22 -10.83 -7.92
CA ALA A 68 10.39 -11.67 -8.05
C ALA A 68 10.05 -13.18 -7.92
N GLY A 69 10.41 -13.95 -8.96
CA GLY A 69 10.18 -15.40 -9.01
C GLY A 69 8.71 -15.82 -8.97
N ALA A 70 7.76 -14.91 -9.18
CA ALA A 70 6.35 -15.23 -9.33
C ALA A 70 6.06 -15.89 -10.68
N SER A 71 4.95 -16.64 -10.78
CA SER A 71 4.39 -16.97 -12.10
C SER A 71 3.83 -15.70 -12.74
N GLN A 72 3.57 -15.74 -14.06
CA GLN A 72 3.05 -14.57 -14.79
C GLN A 72 1.70 -14.11 -14.20
N GLU A 73 0.82 -15.06 -13.86
CA GLU A 73 -0.51 -14.79 -13.31
C GLU A 73 -0.43 -14.19 -11.89
N VAL A 74 0.52 -14.68 -11.08
CA VAL A 74 0.76 -14.13 -9.74
C VAL A 74 1.36 -12.73 -9.82
N ALA A 75 2.36 -12.52 -10.68
CA ALA A 75 2.96 -11.21 -10.90
C ALA A 75 1.91 -10.21 -11.40
N TYR A 76 1.05 -10.63 -12.33
CA TYR A 76 -0.03 -9.82 -12.85
C TYR A 76 -1.00 -9.34 -11.76
N LEU A 77 -1.49 -10.26 -10.92
CA LEU A 77 -2.37 -9.89 -9.82
C LEU A 77 -1.67 -9.02 -8.78
N ALA A 78 -0.42 -9.35 -8.43
CA ALA A 78 0.35 -8.55 -7.48
C ALA A 78 0.52 -7.11 -7.99
N GLN A 79 0.96 -6.92 -9.23
CA GLN A 79 1.13 -5.60 -9.85
C GLN A 79 -0.16 -4.76 -9.80
N LEU A 80 -1.29 -5.32 -10.23
CA LEU A 80 -2.58 -4.63 -10.18
C LEU A 80 -2.99 -4.24 -8.75
N SER A 81 -2.73 -5.13 -7.79
CA SER A 81 -3.03 -4.88 -6.38
C SER A 81 -2.11 -3.84 -5.74
N ILE A 82 -0.82 -3.78 -6.12
CA ILE A 82 0.09 -2.75 -5.62
C ILE A 82 -0.36 -1.36 -6.10
N VAL A 83 -0.73 -1.25 -7.39
CA VAL A 83 -1.30 0.00 -7.92
C VAL A 83 -2.54 0.40 -7.12
N GLU A 84 -3.51 -0.51 -6.93
CA GLU A 84 -4.72 -0.19 -6.16
C GLU A 84 -4.39 0.20 -4.71
N GLY A 85 -3.49 -0.52 -4.05
CA GLY A 85 -3.11 -0.25 -2.67
C GLY A 85 -2.49 1.14 -2.49
N HIS A 86 -1.64 1.60 -3.43
CA HIS A 86 -1.11 2.97 -3.44
C HIS A 86 -2.22 4.03 -3.47
N LEU A 87 -3.22 3.85 -4.33
CA LEU A 87 -4.29 4.83 -4.46
C LEU A 87 -5.23 4.82 -3.25
N VAL A 88 -5.50 3.63 -2.70
CA VAL A 88 -6.26 3.49 -1.43
C VAL A 88 -5.52 4.18 -0.29
N ALA A 89 -4.21 3.94 -0.15
CA ALA A 89 -3.38 4.59 0.86
C ALA A 89 -3.34 6.11 0.65
N ALA A 90 -3.09 6.60 -0.57
CA ALA A 90 -3.11 8.02 -0.88
C ALA A 90 -4.43 8.70 -0.47
N ALA A 91 -5.58 8.09 -0.74
CA ALA A 91 -6.87 8.62 -0.31
C ALA A 91 -7.00 8.69 1.23
N GLN A 92 -6.41 7.75 1.97
CA GLN A 92 -6.39 7.79 3.43
C GLN A 92 -5.50 8.90 3.96
N PHE A 93 -4.32 9.08 3.38
CA PHE A 93 -3.40 10.16 3.74
C PHE A 93 -4.04 11.53 3.49
N TYR A 94 -4.72 11.69 2.35
CA TYR A 94 -5.46 12.90 2.04
C TYR A 94 -6.56 13.17 3.08
N ARG A 95 -7.34 12.14 3.44
CA ARG A 95 -8.38 12.23 4.48
C ARG A 95 -7.81 12.65 5.84
N ASN A 96 -6.58 12.27 6.14
CA ASN A 96 -5.86 12.63 7.37
C ASN A 96 -5.21 14.02 7.31
N GLY A 97 -5.34 14.75 6.20
CA GLY A 97 -4.74 16.06 5.99
C GLY A 97 -3.28 16.02 5.51
N GLN A 98 -2.73 14.84 5.25
CA GLN A 98 -1.39 14.64 4.68
C GLN A 98 -1.45 14.75 3.16
N VAL A 99 -1.80 15.94 2.67
CA VAL A 99 -2.14 16.16 1.25
C VAL A 99 -0.93 15.96 0.33
N ASP A 100 0.24 16.49 0.68
CA ASP A 100 1.41 16.41 -0.17
C ASP A 100 1.94 14.95 -0.24
N ASP A 101 1.95 14.25 0.90
CA ASP A 101 2.28 12.81 0.97
C ASP A 101 1.31 11.98 0.11
N ALA A 102 0.01 12.29 0.17
CA ALA A 102 -1.01 11.60 -0.61
C ALA A 102 -0.81 11.78 -2.12
N ILE A 103 -0.52 13.00 -2.56
CA ILE A 103 -0.24 13.29 -3.98
C ILE A 103 0.99 12.50 -4.42
N GLY A 104 2.06 12.56 -3.64
CA GLY A 104 3.28 11.79 -3.86
C GLY A 104 3.05 10.30 -4.04
N LEU A 105 2.43 9.67 -3.05
CA LEU A 105 2.13 8.25 -3.04
C LEU A 105 1.22 7.85 -4.21
N SER A 106 0.31 8.72 -4.65
CA SER A 106 -0.59 8.44 -5.78
C SER A 106 0.10 8.43 -7.15
N TYR A 107 1.24 9.12 -7.28
CA TYR A 107 2.02 9.14 -8.53
C TYR A 107 3.13 8.08 -8.55
N HIS A 108 3.44 7.48 -7.40
CA HIS A 108 4.52 6.51 -7.26
C HIS A 108 4.43 5.34 -8.25
N PRO A 109 3.28 4.66 -8.43
CA PRO A 109 3.20 3.55 -9.37
C PRO A 109 3.50 3.94 -10.83
N GLU A 110 3.16 5.17 -11.26
CA GLU A 110 3.46 5.66 -12.60
C GLU A 110 4.96 5.77 -12.84
N ALA A 111 5.70 6.23 -11.82
CA ALA A 111 7.14 6.41 -11.90
C ALA A 111 7.89 5.07 -11.93
N GLU A 112 7.37 4.05 -11.24
CA GLU A 112 8.15 2.85 -10.95
C GLU A 112 7.71 1.60 -11.73
N MET A 113 6.41 1.38 -11.91
CA MET A 113 5.91 0.06 -12.32
C MET A 113 4.90 0.05 -13.47
N MET A 114 4.31 1.19 -13.84
CA MET A 114 3.22 1.18 -14.82
C MET A 114 3.61 0.67 -16.21
N ASP A 115 4.88 0.76 -16.61
CA ASP A 115 5.36 0.12 -17.85
C ASP A 115 5.18 -1.41 -17.82
N ALA A 116 5.48 -2.04 -16.68
CA ALA A 116 5.29 -3.46 -16.49
C ALA A 116 3.79 -3.83 -16.38
N VAL A 117 3.01 -3.00 -15.68
CA VAL A 117 1.55 -3.17 -15.57
C VAL A 117 0.89 -3.12 -16.94
N ARG A 118 1.18 -2.10 -17.76
CA ARG A 118 0.65 -1.93 -19.13
C ARG A 118 0.98 -3.10 -20.04
N LYS A 119 2.20 -3.62 -19.93
CA LYS A 119 2.61 -4.82 -20.67
C LYS A 119 1.78 -6.03 -20.22
N SER A 120 1.65 -6.23 -18.91
CA SER A 120 0.93 -7.37 -18.34
C SER A 120 -0.57 -7.34 -18.66
N THR A 121 -1.21 -6.16 -18.57
CA THR A 121 -2.63 -5.99 -18.95
C THR A 121 -2.87 -6.26 -20.44
N ALA A 122 -1.96 -5.81 -21.32
CA ALA A 122 -2.04 -6.11 -22.74
C ALA A 122 -1.91 -7.62 -23.05
N GLU A 123 -1.02 -8.33 -22.35
CA GLU A 123 -0.87 -9.80 -22.46
C GLU A 123 -2.12 -10.55 -21.99
N HIS A 124 -2.85 -10.00 -21.02
CA HIS A 124 -4.14 -10.54 -20.54
C HIS A 124 -5.36 -10.05 -21.34
N GLY A 125 -5.16 -9.20 -22.35
CA GLY A 125 -6.23 -8.67 -23.19
C GLY A 125 -7.21 -7.77 -22.44
N VAL A 126 -6.78 -7.12 -21.36
CA VAL A 126 -7.62 -6.19 -20.58
C VAL A 126 -7.28 -4.73 -20.93
N PRO A 127 -8.22 -3.80 -20.77
CA PRO A 127 -7.95 -2.37 -20.97
C PRO A 127 -6.87 -1.83 -20.03
N ASP A 128 -6.16 -0.80 -20.50
CA ASP A 128 -5.20 -0.05 -19.68
C ASP A 128 -5.90 0.71 -18.54
N ILE A 129 -5.42 0.55 -17.31
CA ILE A 129 -5.93 1.22 -16.11
C ILE A 129 -5.32 2.61 -15.89
N THR A 130 -4.22 2.94 -16.59
CA THR A 130 -3.48 4.20 -16.46
C THR A 130 -4.39 5.44 -16.49
N PRO A 131 -5.38 5.56 -17.41
CA PRO A 131 -6.24 6.74 -17.45
C PRO A 131 -7.08 6.93 -16.17
N ALA A 132 -7.55 5.85 -15.55
CA ALA A 132 -8.32 5.92 -14.31
C ALA A 132 -7.43 6.29 -13.12
N MET A 133 -6.21 5.76 -13.07
CA MET A 133 -5.20 6.10 -12.07
C MET A 133 -4.82 7.59 -12.16
N GLN A 134 -4.47 8.08 -13.35
CA GLN A 134 -4.10 9.49 -13.56
C GLN A 134 -5.25 10.44 -13.22
N ALA A 135 -6.51 10.05 -13.52
CA ALA A 135 -7.67 10.83 -13.11
C ALA A 135 -7.78 10.93 -11.58
N PHE A 136 -7.53 9.84 -10.85
CA PHE A 136 -7.48 9.86 -9.38
C PHE A 136 -6.37 10.77 -8.85
N SER A 137 -5.13 10.61 -9.32
CA SER A 137 -4.00 11.44 -8.86
C SER A 137 -4.23 12.93 -9.16
N ALA A 138 -4.82 13.25 -10.31
CA ALA A 138 -5.22 14.62 -10.65
C ALA A 138 -6.29 15.19 -9.69
N THR A 139 -7.22 14.37 -9.16
CA THR A 139 -8.19 14.86 -8.15
C THR A 139 -7.52 15.23 -6.82
N LEU A 140 -6.49 14.49 -6.41
CA LEU A 140 -5.68 14.80 -5.24
C LEU A 140 -4.87 16.08 -5.45
N GLU A 141 -4.23 16.20 -6.61
CA GLU A 141 -3.42 17.37 -6.99
C GLU A 141 -4.26 18.65 -7.08
N ALA A 142 -5.49 18.55 -7.58
CA ALA A 142 -6.47 19.64 -7.59
C ALA A 142 -6.99 20.01 -6.19
N LYS A 143 -6.61 19.26 -5.15
CA LYS A 143 -7.08 19.40 -3.76
C LYS A 143 -8.61 19.38 -3.70
N ALA A 144 -9.20 18.45 -4.44
CA ALA A 144 -10.65 18.33 -4.56
C ALA A 144 -11.31 17.97 -3.21
N PRO A 145 -12.62 18.22 -3.07
CA PRO A 145 -13.39 17.70 -1.94
C PRO A 145 -13.28 16.17 -1.83
N MET A 146 -13.26 15.64 -0.60
CA MET A 146 -13.10 14.19 -0.36
C MET A 146 -14.10 13.32 -1.14
N ALA A 147 -15.34 13.79 -1.35
CA ALA A 147 -16.35 13.07 -2.12
C ALA A 147 -15.95 12.86 -3.60
N GLU A 148 -15.23 13.80 -4.20
CA GLU A 148 -14.74 13.69 -5.58
C GLU A 148 -13.56 12.70 -5.65
N ILE A 149 -12.67 12.73 -4.66
CA ILE A 149 -11.56 11.78 -4.52
C ILE A 149 -12.09 10.36 -4.32
N GLU A 150 -13.11 10.17 -3.48
CA GLU A 150 -13.77 8.87 -3.27
C GLU A 150 -14.44 8.35 -4.55
N ALA A 151 -15.04 9.25 -5.35
CA ALA A 151 -15.62 8.88 -6.63
C ALA A 151 -14.53 8.45 -7.65
N ALA A 152 -13.41 9.17 -7.69
CA ALA A 152 -12.27 8.80 -8.54
C ALA A 152 -11.61 7.49 -8.08
N LEU A 153 -11.47 7.27 -6.76
CA LEU A 153 -10.96 6.02 -6.19
C LEU A 153 -11.87 4.84 -6.57
N ALA A 154 -13.18 5.02 -6.46
CA ALA A 154 -14.14 3.98 -6.86
C ALA A 154 -14.03 3.64 -8.36
N ALA A 155 -13.77 4.64 -9.21
CA ALA A 155 -13.58 4.42 -10.65
C ALA A 155 -12.32 3.60 -10.95
N VAL A 156 -11.19 3.90 -10.32
CA VAL A 156 -9.95 3.12 -10.51
C VAL A 156 -10.04 1.73 -9.89
N SER A 157 -10.63 1.58 -8.69
CA SER A 157 -10.90 0.25 -8.12
C SER A 157 -11.81 -0.61 -9.02
N ALA A 158 -12.79 0.00 -9.69
CA ALA A 158 -13.61 -0.73 -10.66
C ALA A 158 -12.80 -1.16 -11.89
N ALA A 159 -11.89 -0.32 -12.38
CA ALA A 159 -11.00 -0.66 -13.48
C ALA A 159 -10.02 -1.79 -13.10
N VAL A 160 -9.42 -1.73 -11.91
CA VAL A 160 -8.55 -2.78 -11.37
C VAL A 160 -9.32 -4.08 -11.18
N ALA A 161 -10.52 -4.04 -10.58
CA ALA A 161 -11.34 -5.23 -10.41
C ALA A 161 -11.71 -5.89 -11.76
N ALA A 162 -12.00 -5.10 -12.79
CA ALA A 162 -12.23 -5.60 -14.14
C ALA A 162 -10.97 -6.23 -14.75
N ALA A 163 -9.80 -5.62 -14.53
CA ALA A 163 -8.52 -6.16 -14.97
C ALA A 163 -8.17 -7.48 -14.25
N GLN A 164 -8.50 -7.62 -12.96
CA GLN A 164 -8.27 -8.85 -12.19
C GLN A 164 -9.28 -9.97 -12.49
N ALA A 165 -10.42 -9.65 -13.14
CA ALA A 165 -11.51 -10.60 -13.39
C ALA A 165 -11.09 -11.91 -14.10
N PRO A 166 -10.16 -11.91 -15.08
CA PRO A 166 -9.67 -13.15 -15.71
C PRO A 166 -9.11 -14.18 -14.72
N GLU A 167 -8.50 -13.73 -13.62
CA GLU A 167 -7.90 -14.60 -12.60
C GLU A 167 -8.82 -14.81 -11.38
N SER A 168 -10.06 -14.30 -11.41
CA SER A 168 -10.98 -14.34 -10.25
C SER A 168 -11.28 -15.75 -9.72
N GLY A 169 -11.30 -16.76 -10.60
CA GLY A 169 -11.51 -18.17 -10.26
C GLY A 169 -10.26 -18.90 -9.77
N ASN A 170 -9.07 -18.30 -9.90
CA ASN A 170 -7.80 -18.95 -9.60
C ASN A 170 -7.35 -18.68 -8.16
N LEU A 171 -7.98 -19.39 -7.21
CA LEU A 171 -7.73 -19.16 -5.77
C LEU A 171 -6.27 -19.32 -5.36
N SER A 172 -5.51 -20.23 -6.00
CA SER A 172 -4.09 -20.41 -5.71
C SER A 172 -3.28 -19.17 -6.10
N VAL A 173 -3.50 -18.65 -7.31
CA VAL A 173 -2.82 -17.44 -7.80
C VAL A 173 -3.17 -16.23 -6.93
N ARG A 174 -4.46 -16.06 -6.61
CA ARG A 174 -4.92 -14.96 -5.74
C ARG A 174 -4.31 -15.02 -4.34
N THR A 175 -4.23 -16.21 -3.76
CA THR A 175 -3.67 -16.38 -2.41
C THR A 175 -2.15 -16.15 -2.41
N ASP A 176 -1.44 -16.58 -3.46
CA ASP A 176 0.01 -16.32 -3.57
C ASP A 176 0.29 -14.83 -3.78
N ALA A 177 -0.46 -14.16 -4.65
CA ALA A 177 -0.36 -12.70 -4.83
C ALA A 177 -0.57 -11.97 -3.50
N LEU A 178 -1.62 -12.30 -2.74
CA LEU A 178 -1.85 -11.73 -1.42
C LEU A 178 -0.69 -11.97 -0.45
N ALA A 179 -0.15 -13.20 -0.41
CA ALA A 179 0.98 -13.51 0.46
C ALA A 179 2.24 -12.71 0.08
N ARG A 180 2.40 -12.36 -1.19
CA ARG A 180 3.49 -11.52 -1.71
C ARG A 180 3.29 -10.05 -1.34
N LEU A 181 2.08 -9.51 -1.47
CA LEU A 181 1.74 -8.14 -1.03
C LEU A 181 2.06 -7.93 0.45
N VAL A 182 1.66 -8.88 1.31
CA VAL A 182 1.96 -8.81 2.75
C VAL A 182 3.48 -8.82 3.03
N LYS A 183 4.26 -9.58 2.25
CA LYS A 183 5.73 -9.57 2.36
C LYS A 183 6.34 -8.27 1.86
N ALA A 184 5.79 -7.70 0.80
CA ALA A 184 6.22 -6.42 0.26
C ALA A 184 5.98 -5.29 1.26
N SER A 185 4.77 -5.20 1.83
CA SER A 185 4.45 -4.29 2.94
C SER A 185 5.47 -4.41 4.09
N ALA A 186 5.78 -5.64 4.51
CA ALA A 186 6.76 -5.87 5.57
C ALA A 186 8.20 -5.47 5.16
N SER A 187 8.53 -5.59 3.86
CA SER A 187 9.82 -5.17 3.32
C SER A 187 9.95 -3.64 3.35
N GLU A 188 8.94 -2.90 2.90
CA GLU A 188 8.97 -1.42 2.93
C GLU A 188 8.95 -0.90 4.36
N TYR A 189 8.15 -1.50 5.23
CA TYR A 189 8.17 -1.16 6.66
C TYR A 189 9.55 -1.44 7.28
N GLY A 190 10.18 -2.57 6.94
CA GLY A 190 11.50 -2.92 7.44
C GLY A 190 12.60 -2.01 6.90
N GLY A 191 12.53 -1.64 5.62
CA GLY A 191 13.50 -0.77 4.94
C GLY A 191 13.41 0.68 5.39
N SER A 192 12.24 1.15 5.82
CA SER A 192 12.02 2.51 6.29
C SER A 192 12.50 2.80 7.71
N ILE A 193 12.93 1.78 8.46
CA ILE A 193 13.31 1.91 9.87
C ILE A 193 14.82 1.69 10.06
N GLU A 194 15.52 2.72 10.55
CA GLU A 194 16.89 2.63 11.01
C GLU A 194 17.00 3.02 12.49
N ASN A 195 17.70 2.21 13.29
CA ASN A 195 17.90 2.44 14.73
C ASN A 195 16.60 2.62 15.55
N GLY A 196 15.47 2.10 15.06
CA GLY A 196 14.17 2.21 15.72
C GLY A 196 13.40 3.49 15.41
N GLU A 197 13.89 4.29 14.46
CA GLU A 197 13.25 5.51 13.97
C GLU A 197 12.94 5.38 12.47
N VAL A 198 11.93 6.10 11.98
CA VAL A 198 11.64 6.20 10.54
C VAL A 198 12.74 7.04 9.90
N SER A 199 13.59 6.41 9.09
CA SER A 199 14.67 7.04 8.33
C SER A 199 14.26 7.38 6.90
N ASP A 200 13.32 6.61 6.34
CA ASP A 200 12.72 6.86 5.03
C ASP A 200 11.21 6.97 5.17
N VAL A 201 10.69 8.19 5.02
CA VAL A 201 9.27 8.48 5.17
C VAL A 201 8.46 7.96 3.99
N MET A 202 9.03 7.94 2.77
CA MET A 202 8.31 7.48 1.59
C MET A 202 8.13 5.96 1.63
N ALA A 203 9.20 5.20 1.85
CA ALA A 203 9.10 3.76 2.06
C ALA A 203 8.18 3.40 3.24
N TYR A 204 8.15 4.22 4.30
CA TYR A 204 7.21 4.03 5.41
C TYR A 204 5.76 4.20 4.94
N HIS A 205 5.46 5.22 4.15
CA HIS A 205 4.13 5.43 3.58
C HIS A 205 3.73 4.32 2.59
N GLU A 206 4.66 3.86 1.75
CA GLU A 206 4.46 2.75 0.80
C GLU A 206 4.18 1.43 1.50
N SER A 207 4.70 1.22 2.72
CA SER A 207 4.34 0.04 3.50
C SER A 207 2.82 -0.11 3.74
N HIS A 208 2.06 1.00 3.67
CA HIS A 208 0.60 1.03 3.77
C HIS A 208 -0.13 0.78 2.43
N ALA A 209 0.61 0.67 1.33
CA ALA A 209 0.11 0.63 -0.05
C ALA A 209 -0.02 -0.79 -0.65
N PHE A 210 -0.02 -1.84 0.19
CA PHE A 210 -0.09 -3.25 -0.21
C PHE A 210 -1.21 -3.99 0.54
#